data_AF-A0AAU3NKB9-F1
#
_entry.id   AF-A0AAU3NKB9-F1
#
_cell.length_a   1.000
_cell.length_b   1.000
_cell.length_c   1.000
_cell.angle_alpha   90.00
_cell.angle_beta   90.00
_cell.angle_gamma   90.00
#
_symmetry.space_group_name_H-M   'P 1'
#
loop_
_entity.id
_entity.type
_entity.pdbx_description
1 polymer ?
#
loop_
_entity_poly.entity_id
_entity_poly.type
_entity_poly.pdbx_seq_one_letter_code
_entity_poly.pdbx_strand_id
1 'polypeptide(L)'
;MTTGRPLSAVKAQAVIAAAELAKAPDWRETRHWHVVSAGAVLVVIAPSYGGASRSGRNGWRWWLADLAPTASQTEPTREKAAVVGLAAWQRWATRKETR
;
A
#
# COMPACT_ATOMS: atom_id res chain seq x y z
N MET A 1 12.22 13.31 -4.73
CA MET A 1 11.75 14.21 -5.80
C MET A 1 10.76 13.43 -6.66
N THR A 2 9.48 13.79 -6.63
CA THR A 2 8.50 13.43 -7.67
C THR A 2 7.42 14.51 -7.66
N THR A 3 7.79 15.72 -8.08
CA THR A 3 6.86 16.81 -8.41
C THR A 3 6.21 16.48 -9.76
N GLY A 4 5.38 15.43 -9.78
CA GLY A 4 4.52 15.09 -10.91
C GLY A 4 3.17 15.81 -10.77
N ARG A 5 2.61 16.31 -11.87
CA ARG A 5 1.25 16.87 -11.86
C ARG A 5 0.27 15.82 -11.27
N PRO A 6 -0.65 16.21 -10.37
CA PRO A 6 -1.64 15.30 -9.81
C PRO A 6 -2.40 14.54 -10.91
N LEU A 7 -2.66 13.26 -10.68
CA LEU A 7 -3.49 12.46 -11.57
C LEU A 7 -4.95 12.92 -11.51
N SER A 8 -5.68 12.75 -12.61
CA SER A 8 -7.13 12.82 -12.56
C SER A 8 -7.70 11.60 -11.82
N ALA A 9 -8.88 11.75 -11.21
CA ALA A 9 -9.55 10.65 -10.52
C ALA A 9 -9.77 9.43 -11.43
N VAL A 10 -10.10 9.66 -12.71
CA VAL A 10 -10.28 8.59 -13.71
C VAL A 10 -8.98 7.84 -13.96
N LYS A 11 -7.85 8.55 -14.11
CA LYS A 11 -6.54 7.91 -14.32
C LYS A 11 -6.11 7.13 -13.07
N ALA A 12 -6.31 7.68 -11.88
CA ALA A 12 -6.03 6.97 -10.65
C ALA A 12 -6.88 5.69 -10.52
N GLN A 13 -8.16 5.76 -10.88
CA GLN A 13 -9.05 4.59 -10.87
C GLN A 13 -8.60 3.50 -11.85
N ALA A 14 -8.13 3.88 -13.04
CA ALA A 14 -7.60 2.92 -14.02
C ALA A 14 -6.37 2.19 -13.49
N VAL A 15 -5.46 2.91 -12.81
CA VAL A 15 -4.28 2.33 -12.17
C VAL A 15 -4.68 1.34 -11.07
N ILE A 16 -5.66 1.69 -10.25
CA ILE A 16 -6.21 0.82 -9.19
C ILE A 16 -6.88 -0.42 -9.78
N ALA A 17 -7.65 -0.27 -10.85
CA ALA A 17 -8.34 -1.38 -11.50
C ALA A 17 -7.36 -2.40 -12.12
N ALA A 18 -6.20 -1.94 -12.57
CA ALA A 18 -5.12 -2.78 -13.10
C ALA A 18 -4.16 -3.27 -12.00
N ALA A 19 -4.39 -2.93 -10.73
CA ALA A 19 -3.48 -3.26 -9.65
C ALA A 19 -3.70 -4.68 -9.12
N GLU A 20 -2.61 -5.37 -8.82
CA GLU A 20 -2.61 -6.74 -8.31
C GLU A 20 -1.89 -6.81 -6.96
N LEU A 21 -2.42 -7.65 -6.06
CA LEU A 21 -1.77 -7.95 -4.80
C LEU A 21 -0.78 -9.11 -4.99
N ALA A 22 0.49 -8.77 -5.13
CA ALA A 22 1.58 -9.71 -5.35
C ALA A 22 2.42 -9.92 -4.09
N LYS A 23 3.03 -11.10 -3.97
CA LYS A 23 4.05 -11.34 -2.95
C LYS A 23 5.29 -10.50 -3.29
N ALA A 24 5.88 -9.84 -2.28
CA ALA A 24 7.11 -9.08 -2.50
C ALA A 24 8.23 -10.01 -3.04
N PRO A 25 9.00 -9.58 -4.06
CA PRO A 25 10.01 -10.41 -4.70
C PRO A 25 11.27 -10.64 -3.85
N ASP A 26 11.41 -9.92 -2.73
CA ASP A 26 12.55 -10.06 -1.82
C ASP A 26 12.52 -11.38 -1.04
N TRP A 27 13.65 -11.72 -0.41
CA TRP A 27 13.95 -12.99 0.29
C TRP A 27 12.74 -13.69 0.92
N ARG A 28 12.77 -15.02 0.88
CA ARG A 28 11.76 -15.99 1.40
C ARG A 28 11.20 -15.66 2.79
N GLU A 29 11.92 -14.88 3.59
CA GLU A 29 11.57 -14.45 4.94
C GLU A 29 10.75 -13.16 5.03
N THR A 30 10.80 -12.30 4.01
CA THR A 30 9.98 -11.09 3.99
C THR A 30 8.52 -11.48 3.83
N ARG A 31 7.76 -11.32 4.91
CA ARG A 31 6.31 -11.60 4.94
C ARG A 31 5.50 -10.48 4.27
N HIS A 32 6.17 -9.61 3.51
CA HIS A 32 5.59 -8.46 2.84
C HIS A 32 4.84 -8.83 1.55
N TRP A 33 3.88 -7.99 1.20
CA TRP A 33 3.08 -8.04 -0.01
C TRP A 33 3.08 -6.66 -0.64
N HIS A 34 3.01 -6.61 -1.96
CA HIS A 34 3.00 -5.39 -2.73
C HIS A 34 1.70 -5.30 -3.52
N VAL A 35 1.11 -4.12 -3.59
CA VAL A 35 0.10 -3.79 -4.58
C VAL A 35 0.83 -3.17 -5.76
N VAL A 36 0.81 -3.86 -6.90
CA VAL A 36 1.60 -3.52 -8.09
C VAL A 36 0.66 -3.19 -9.25
N SER A 37 0.95 -2.15 -10.01
CA SER A 37 0.23 -1.84 -11.25
C SER A 37 1.23 -1.47 -12.34
N ALA A 38 1.13 -2.14 -13.50
CA ALA A 38 2.06 -1.97 -14.62
C ALA A 38 3.56 -2.04 -14.22
N GLY A 39 3.90 -2.91 -13.26
CA GLY A 39 5.28 -3.07 -12.76
C GLY A 39 5.73 -2.06 -11.69
N ALA A 40 4.91 -1.06 -11.37
CA ALA A 40 5.17 -0.11 -10.28
C ALA A 40 4.51 -0.54 -8.98
N VAL A 41 5.23 -0.48 -7.85
CA VAL A 41 4.65 -0.72 -6.52
C VAL A 41 3.92 0.54 -6.07
N LEU A 42 2.64 0.40 -5.74
CA LEU A 42 1.80 1.50 -5.23
C LEU A 42 1.76 1.51 -3.71
N VAL A 43 1.59 0.32 -3.13
CA VAL A 43 1.40 0.11 -1.69
C VAL A 43 2.22 -1.09 -1.25
N VAL A 44 2.93 -0.96 -0.13
CA VAL A 44 3.60 -2.07 0.55
C VAL A 44 2.75 -2.47 1.75
N ILE A 45 2.61 -3.77 1.97
CA ILE A 45 1.83 -4.36 3.04
C ILE A 45 2.74 -5.27 3.86
N ALA A 46 2.81 -5.06 5.17
CA ALA A 46 3.61 -5.87 6.07
C ALA A 46 2.76 -6.44 7.20
N PRO A 47 3.09 -7.63 7.72
CA PRO A 47 2.49 -8.09 8.96
C PRO A 47 2.88 -7.15 10.09
N SER A 48 1.92 -6.88 10.97
CA SER A 48 2.18 -6.22 12.25
C SER A 48 2.38 -7.28 13.32
N TYR A 49 3.32 -7.03 14.22
CA TYR A 49 3.64 -7.91 15.34
C TYR A 49 3.49 -7.17 16.68
N GLY A 50 3.28 -7.91 17.76
CA GLY A 50 3.16 -7.33 19.12
C GLY A 50 1.75 -7.34 19.70
N GLY A 51 0.87 -8.23 19.23
CA GLY A 51 -0.42 -8.52 19.86
C GLY A 51 -0.39 -9.84 20.63
N ALA A 52 -1.40 -10.06 21.48
CA ALA A 52 -1.54 -11.26 22.32
C ALA A 52 -1.87 -12.56 21.54
N SER A 53 -1.80 -12.56 20.20
CA SER A 53 -2.09 -13.75 19.42
C SER A 53 -0.97 -14.79 19.55
N ARG A 54 -1.33 -16.07 19.46
CA ARG A 54 -0.41 -17.22 19.60
C ARG A 54 0.76 -17.21 18.60
N SER A 55 0.63 -16.45 17.50
CA SER A 55 1.66 -16.29 16.46
C SER A 55 2.48 -14.99 16.60
N GLY A 56 2.15 -14.13 17.58
CA GLY A 56 2.68 -12.78 17.72
C GLY A 56 2.20 -11.79 16.65
N ARG A 57 1.57 -12.27 15.57
CA ARG A 57 0.99 -11.43 14.51
C ARG A 57 -0.29 -10.78 14.98
N ASN A 58 -0.36 -9.47 14.81
CA ASN A 58 -1.49 -8.64 15.15
C ASN A 58 -1.95 -7.91 13.89
N GLY A 59 -2.40 -8.62 12.86
CA GLY A 59 -2.88 -8.03 11.62
C GLY A 59 -1.79 -7.57 10.63
N TRP A 60 -2.16 -6.60 9.79
CA TRP A 60 -1.43 -6.14 8.62
C TRP A 60 -1.42 -4.62 8.55
N ARG A 61 -0.28 -4.05 8.21
CA ARG A 61 -0.09 -2.61 8.01
C ARG A 61 0.24 -2.34 6.56
N TRP A 62 0.04 -1.10 6.15
CA TRP A 62 0.30 -0.65 4.79
C TRP A 62 1.02 0.70 4.77
N TRP A 63 1.74 0.99 3.72
CA TRP A 63 2.23 2.34 3.41
C TRP A 63 2.36 2.51 1.90
N LEU A 64 2.30 3.76 1.43
CA LEU A 64 2.52 4.05 0.01
C LEU A 64 3.98 3.82 -0.32
N ALA A 65 4.30 3.19 -1.46
CA ALA A 65 5.70 2.87 -1.79
C ALA A 65 6.58 4.12 -1.94
N ASP A 66 6.00 5.21 -2.45
CA ASP A 66 6.66 6.52 -2.56
C ASP A 66 6.85 7.23 -1.21
N LEU A 67 6.21 6.72 -0.15
CA LEU A 67 6.37 7.22 1.21
C LEU A 67 7.16 6.20 2.03
N ALA A 68 8.06 6.67 2.89
CA ALA A 68 8.71 5.80 3.87
C ALA A 68 7.64 5.07 4.73
N PRO A 69 7.97 3.94 5.39
CA PRO A 69 7.03 3.23 6.24
C PRO A 69 6.36 4.19 7.23
N THR A 70 5.07 4.44 7.03
CA THR A 70 4.28 5.35 7.86
C THR A 70 3.42 4.56 8.83
N ALA A 71 3.03 5.21 9.92
CA ALA A 71 2.18 4.58 10.90
C ALA A 71 0.74 4.42 10.36
N SER A 72 0.46 3.32 9.66
CA SER A 72 -0.93 2.98 9.31
C SER A 72 -1.65 2.29 10.46
N GLN A 73 -2.98 2.38 10.44
CA GLN A 73 -3.83 1.48 11.19
C GLN A 73 -3.51 0.03 10.81
N THR A 74 -3.67 -0.85 11.80
CA THR A 74 -3.56 -2.29 11.61
C THR A 74 -4.89 -2.83 11.11
N GLU A 75 -4.85 -3.54 10.00
CA GLU A 75 -5.98 -4.18 9.36
C GLU A 75 -5.99 -5.70 9.63
N PRO A 76 -7.17 -6.34 9.67
CA PRO A 76 -7.28 -7.76 10.01
C PRO A 76 -6.71 -8.69 8.93
N THR A 77 -6.73 -8.28 7.66
CA THR A 77 -6.25 -9.08 6.52
C THR A 77 -5.35 -8.25 5.60
N ARG A 78 -4.49 -8.93 4.84
CA ARG A 78 -3.64 -8.29 3.83
C ARG A 78 -4.47 -7.65 2.72
N GLU A 79 -5.60 -8.26 2.35
CA GLU A 79 -6.52 -7.76 1.33
C GLU A 79 -7.20 -6.46 1.82
N LYS A 80 -7.60 -6.40 3.10
CA LYS A 80 -8.15 -5.17 3.68
C LYS A 80 -7.10 -4.07 3.73
N ALA A 81 -5.86 -4.40 4.11
CA ALA A 81 -4.73 -3.47 4.06
C ALA A 81 -4.47 -2.96 2.64
N ALA A 82 -4.57 -3.82 1.62
CA ALA A 82 -4.45 -3.43 0.21
C ALA A 82 -5.54 -2.43 -0.20
N VAL A 83 -6.81 -2.71 0.14
CA VAL A 83 -7.94 -1.83 -0.19
C VAL A 83 -7.80 -0.46 0.48
N VAL A 84 -7.48 -0.44 1.78
CA VAL A 84 -7.30 0.82 2.51
C VAL A 84 -6.09 1.59 1.99
N GLY A 85 -5.00 0.90 1.69
CA GLY A 85 -3.80 1.49 1.08
C GLY A 85 -4.07 2.06 -0.32
N LEU A 86 -4.85 1.37 -1.16
CA LEU A 86 -5.24 1.88 -2.49
C LEU A 86 -6.12 3.12 -2.39
N ALA A 87 -7.05 3.17 -1.43
CA ALA A 87 -7.84 4.37 -1.18
C ALA A 87 -6.96 5.56 -0.73
N ALA A 88 -5.94 5.30 0.10
CA ALA A 88 -4.97 6.32 0.51
C ALA A 88 -4.08 6.76 -0.67
N TRP A 89 -3.63 5.82 -1.50
CA TRP A 89 -2.86 6.08 -2.71
C TRP A 89 -3.66 6.97 -3.67
N GLN A 90 -4.94 6.67 -3.90
CA GLN A 90 -5.82 7.47 -4.76
C GLN A 90 -5.91 8.92 -4.28
N ARG A 91 -6.09 9.11 -2.97
CA ARG A 91 -6.13 10.45 -2.36
C ARG A 91 -4.82 11.18 -2.53
N TRP A 92 -3.70 10.50 -2.30
CA TRP A 92 -2.36 11.07 -2.47
C TRP A 92 -2.10 11.46 -3.93
N ALA A 93 -2.35 10.56 -4.88
CA ALA A 93 -2.07 10.76 -6.30
C ALA A 93 -2.96 11.83 -6.95
N THR A 94 -4.15 12.08 -6.41
CA THR A 94 -5.09 13.11 -6.90
C THR A 94 -5.01 14.42 -6.13
N ARG A 95 -4.28 14.47 -5.01
CA ARG A 95 -4.13 15.69 -4.21
C ARG A 95 -3.38 16.74 -5.03
N LYS A 96 -3.99 17.90 -5.21
CA LYS A 96 -3.28 19.06 -5.75
C LYS A 96 -2.27 19.55 -4.71
N GLU A 97 -1.02 19.72 -5.12
CA GLU A 97 -0.01 20.39 -4.33
C GLU A 97 -0.52 21.81 -4.06
N THR A 98 -0.89 22.10 -2.81
CA THR A 98 -1.22 23.47 -2.41
C THR A 98 0.09 24.24 -2.46
N ARG A 99 0.22 25.09 -3.47
CA ARG A 99 1.36 25.98 -3.67
C ARG A 99 1.33 27.13 -2.67
#